data_AF-A0A7S0C9R9-F1
#
_entry.id   AF-A0A7S0C9R9-F1
#
_cell.length_a   1.000
_cell.length_b   1.000
_cell.length_c   1.000
_cell.angle_alpha   90.00
_cell.angle_beta   90.00
_cell.angle_gamma   90.00
#
_symmetry.space_group_name_H-M   'P 1'
#
loop_
_entity.id
_entity.type
_entity.pdbx_description
1 polymer ?
#
loop_
_entity_poly.entity_id
_entity_poly.type
_entity_poly.pdbx_seq_one_letter_code
_entity_poly.pdbx_strand_id
1 'polypeptide(L)'
;TLDIQTQSEDAGLFGTLMATSGIIFTAIICTVLHINQTYREFLKGLSIITGISLVFWSTQLRSNDTDWMRASFILLGGTLIPLLAVSFESALECTYPIPAQSTAMVMIFCGKSLAFAIVYSLHVMLENTSLSDEELEDKVFTNSEIFFLAIFGISIIPTLLFEGEYFRLAAINRGKIVTPSFQDDPNSLYDGDDELSKGGIDDEGGDDKDDDKENENINYINRQSSTKSPSADNLYFGFQPLQDIPVVI
;
A
#
# COMPACT_ATOMS: atom_id res chain seq x y z
N THR A 1 13.83 30.46 25.94
CA THR A 1 13.72 30.53 24.45
C THR A 1 14.66 29.56 23.77
N LEU A 2 15.86 29.27 24.32
CA LEU A 2 16.77 28.27 23.77
C LEU A 2 16.18 26.84 23.80
N ASP A 3 15.44 26.49 24.86
CA ASP A 3 14.89 25.11 25.01
C ASP A 3 13.78 24.76 24.00
N ILE A 4 13.04 25.76 23.49
CA ILE A 4 11.97 25.52 22.51
C ILE A 4 12.58 25.18 21.13
N GLN A 5 13.71 25.80 20.79
CA GLN A 5 14.39 25.53 19.52
C GLN A 5 14.98 24.11 19.50
N THR A 6 15.64 23.69 20.58
CA THR A 6 16.21 22.34 20.68
C THR A 6 15.13 21.25 20.62
N GLN A 7 13.98 21.45 21.27
CA GLN A 7 12.87 20.49 21.18
C GLN A 7 12.31 20.38 19.75
N SER A 8 12.21 21.51 19.04
CA SER A 8 11.75 21.51 17.66
C SER A 8 12.73 20.82 16.71
N GLU A 9 14.03 20.99 16.93
CA GLU A 9 15.08 20.35 16.13
C GLU A 9 15.08 18.83 16.31
N ASP A 10 14.94 18.34 17.54
CA ASP A 10 14.90 16.91 17.85
C ASP A 10 13.68 16.23 17.22
N ALA A 11 12.50 16.85 17.31
CA ALA A 11 11.28 16.32 16.69
C ALA A 11 11.44 16.15 15.15
N GLY A 12 12.04 17.14 14.50
CA GLY A 12 12.35 17.08 13.06
C GLY A 12 13.35 15.98 12.73
N LEU A 13 14.37 15.77 13.58
CA LEU A 13 15.36 14.71 13.41
C LEU A 13 14.73 13.32 13.50
N PHE A 14 13.89 13.05 14.51
CA PHE A 14 13.21 11.76 14.65
C PHE A 14 12.30 11.45 13.46
N GLY A 15 11.54 12.44 12.99
CA GLY A 15 10.71 12.30 11.79
C GLY A 15 11.54 11.96 10.55
N THR A 16 12.67 12.64 10.37
CA THR A 16 13.57 12.42 9.22
C THR A 16 14.21 11.03 9.26
N LEU A 17 14.68 10.58 10.43
CA LEU A 17 15.23 9.24 10.62
C LEU A 17 14.20 8.15 10.33
N MET A 18 12.97 8.33 10.81
CA MET A 18 11.88 7.41 10.57
C MET A 18 11.52 7.33 9.07
N ALA A 19 11.42 8.47 8.38
CA ALA A 19 11.08 8.51 6.96
C ALA A 19 12.17 7.90 6.07
N THR A 20 13.43 8.28 6.28
CA THR A 20 14.57 7.81 5.47
C THR A 20 14.80 6.30 5.62
N SER A 21 14.76 5.79 6.85
CA SER A 21 14.87 4.35 7.10
C SER A 21 13.73 3.57 6.45
N GLY A 22 12.49 4.04 6.56
CA GLY A 22 11.35 3.36 5.95
C GLY A 22 11.42 3.30 4.43
N ILE A 23 11.94 4.34 3.75
CA ILE A 23 12.14 4.31 2.29
C ILE A 23 13.16 3.23 1.90
N ILE A 24 14.29 3.16 2.59
CA ILE A 24 15.34 2.16 2.33
C ILE A 24 14.79 0.74 2.52
N PHE A 25 14.10 0.49 3.64
CA PHE A 25 13.47 -0.80 3.89
C PHE A 25 12.39 -1.14 2.86
N THR A 26 11.63 -0.15 2.40
CA THR A 26 10.57 -0.36 1.40
C THR A 26 11.19 -0.82 0.09
N ALA A 27 12.28 -0.20 -0.37
CA ALA A 27 12.97 -0.63 -1.58
C ALA A 27 13.43 -2.10 -1.49
N ILE A 28 13.99 -2.50 -0.34
CA ILE A 28 14.44 -3.87 -0.10
C ILE A 28 13.25 -4.83 -0.09
N ILE A 29 12.21 -4.56 0.71
CA ILE A 29 11.04 -5.42 0.85
C ILE A 29 10.29 -5.54 -0.47
N CYS A 30 10.09 -4.45 -1.22
CA CYS A 30 9.43 -4.50 -2.53
C CYS A 30 10.21 -5.37 -3.52
N THR A 31 11.55 -5.30 -3.51
CA THR A 31 12.39 -6.16 -4.36
C THR A 31 12.19 -7.64 -4.01
N VAL A 32 12.22 -7.96 -2.72
CA VAL A 32 12.01 -9.33 -2.23
C VAL A 32 10.59 -9.83 -2.55
N LEU A 33 9.59 -8.97 -2.38
CA LEU A 33 8.19 -9.25 -2.64
C LEU A 33 7.94 -9.56 -4.12
N HIS A 34 8.58 -8.81 -5.02
CA HIS A 34 8.48 -9.03 -6.46
C HIS A 34 9.01 -10.40 -6.87
N ILE A 35 10.05 -10.90 -6.20
CA ILE A 35 10.63 -12.22 -6.48
C ILE A 35 9.74 -13.34 -5.93
N ASN A 36 9.24 -13.19 -4.71
CA ASN A 36 8.53 -14.28 -4.02
C ASN A 36 7.03 -14.35 -4.33
N GLN A 37 6.40 -13.25 -4.75
CA GLN A 37 4.96 -13.14 -5.02
C GLN A 37 4.03 -13.58 -3.85
N THR A 38 4.54 -13.65 -2.62
CA THR A 38 3.81 -14.11 -1.42
C THR A 38 3.30 -12.95 -0.54
N TYR A 39 2.48 -12.07 -1.11
CA TYR A 39 1.98 -10.86 -0.43
C TYR A 39 1.35 -11.11 0.94
N ARG A 40 0.56 -12.19 1.07
CA ARG A 40 -0.17 -12.53 2.31
C ARG A 40 0.77 -12.78 3.48
N GLU A 41 1.81 -13.58 3.27
CA GLU A 41 2.75 -13.97 4.31
C GLU A 41 3.59 -12.77 4.74
N PHE A 42 4.02 -11.95 3.78
CA PHE A 42 4.72 -10.70 4.05
C PHE A 42 3.88 -9.71 4.85
N LEU A 43 2.59 -9.55 4.52
CA LEU A 43 1.68 -8.66 5.24
C LEU A 43 1.53 -9.09 6.71
N LYS A 44 1.32 -10.38 6.96
CA LYS A 44 1.19 -10.93 8.33
C LYS A 44 2.51 -10.80 9.11
N GLY A 45 3.63 -11.16 8.48
CA GLY A 45 4.96 -11.06 9.08
C GLY A 45 5.32 -9.62 9.45
N LEU A 46 5.16 -8.67 8.51
CA LEU A 46 5.44 -7.25 8.75
C LEU A 46 4.51 -6.66 9.81
N SER A 47 3.24 -7.07 9.87
CA SER A 47 2.30 -6.63 10.90
C SER A 47 2.77 -7.06 12.30
N ILE A 48 3.18 -8.32 12.46
CA ILE A 48 3.72 -8.83 13.74
C ILE A 48 5.02 -8.11 14.12
N ILE A 49 5.96 -7.98 13.17
CA ILE A 49 7.22 -7.28 13.41
C ILE A 49 6.95 -5.83 13.81
N THR A 50 6.04 -5.14 13.14
CA THR A 50 5.64 -3.76 13.49
C THR A 50 5.05 -3.68 14.90
N GLY A 51 4.29 -4.69 15.34
CA GLY A 51 3.83 -4.74 16.73
C GLY A 51 4.94 -4.89 17.75
N ILE A 52 5.94 -5.73 17.46
CA ILE A 52 7.13 -5.88 18.31
C ILE A 52 7.92 -4.55 18.33
N SER A 53 8.10 -3.93 17.16
CA SER A 53 8.72 -2.61 17.00
C SER A 53 8.03 -1.54 17.84
N LEU A 54 6.70 -1.56 17.86
CA LEU A 54 5.88 -0.58 18.56
C LEU A 54 5.98 -0.76 20.08
N VAL A 55 5.91 -2.00 20.56
CA VAL A 55 6.12 -2.30 21.99
C VAL A 55 7.52 -1.86 22.41
N PHE A 56 8.53 -2.19 21.61
CA PHE A 56 9.91 -1.77 21.85
C PHE A 56 10.03 -0.25 21.90
N TRP A 57 9.50 0.47 20.92
CA TRP A 57 9.46 1.93 20.92
C TRP A 57 8.79 2.49 22.17
N SER A 58 7.66 1.91 22.60
CA SER A 58 6.95 2.37 23.79
C SER A 58 7.76 2.17 25.08
N THR A 59 8.54 1.07 25.19
CA THR A 59 9.49 0.89 26.31
C THR A 59 10.64 1.91 26.28
N GLN A 60 11.05 2.36 25.09
CA GLN A 60 12.13 3.34 24.95
C GLN A 60 11.67 4.78 25.20
N LEU A 61 10.38 5.10 25.09
CA LEU A 61 9.87 6.43 25.46
C LEU A 61 10.18 6.79 26.92
N ARG A 62 10.33 5.79 27.79
CA ARG A 62 10.72 5.97 29.18
C ARG A 62 12.24 6.04 29.40
N SER A 63 13.01 5.45 28.49
CA SER A 63 14.46 5.44 28.62
C SER A 63 14.98 6.85 28.39
N ASN A 64 15.75 7.38 29.34
CA ASN A 64 16.45 8.66 29.15
C ASN A 64 17.64 8.55 28.17
N ASP A 65 17.74 7.43 27.45
CA ASP A 65 18.78 7.17 26.46
C ASP A 65 18.27 7.54 25.06
N THR A 66 18.74 8.69 24.58
CA THR A 66 18.40 9.22 23.26
C THR A 66 18.80 8.29 22.13
N ASP A 67 19.86 7.50 22.28
CA ASP A 67 20.36 6.65 21.20
C ASP A 67 19.45 5.43 20.98
N TRP A 68 18.93 4.83 22.06
CA TRP A 68 17.91 3.78 21.95
C TRP A 68 16.59 4.30 21.39
N MET A 69 16.21 5.53 21.74
CA MET A 69 15.04 6.17 21.14
C MET A 69 15.23 6.39 19.64
N ARG A 70 16.39 6.86 19.18
CA ARG A 70 16.70 6.98 17.74
C ARG A 70 16.61 5.62 17.03
N ALA A 71 17.18 4.58 17.63
CA ALA A 71 17.13 3.22 17.08
C ALA A 71 15.70 2.70 16.95
N SER A 72 14.83 2.97 17.93
CA SER A 72 13.43 2.54 17.89
C SER A 72 12.62 3.28 16.81
N PHE A 73 12.87 4.57 16.58
CA PHE A 73 12.27 5.31 15.46
C PHE A 73 12.70 4.79 14.08
N ILE A 74 13.98 4.44 13.92
CA ILE A 74 14.50 3.82 12.68
C ILE A 74 13.82 2.47 12.45
N LEU A 75 13.71 1.65 13.49
CA LEU A 75 13.12 0.32 13.41
C LEU A 75 11.61 0.39 13.16
N LEU A 76 10.90 1.34 13.77
CA LEU A 76 9.48 1.58 13.55
C LEU A 76 9.21 2.09 12.12
N GLY A 77 9.99 3.07 11.64
CA GLY A 77 9.90 3.59 10.27
C GLY A 77 10.21 2.51 9.23
N GLY A 78 11.26 1.73 9.48
CA GLY A 78 11.69 0.60 8.69
C GLY A 78 10.63 -0.49 8.52
N THR A 79 9.70 -0.65 9.46
CA THR A 79 8.64 -1.67 9.36
C THR A 79 7.30 -1.09 8.89
N LEU A 80 6.99 0.15 9.26
CA LEU A 80 5.69 0.76 9.00
C LEU A 80 5.51 1.23 7.55
N ILE A 81 6.55 1.82 6.92
CA ILE A 81 6.47 2.27 5.52
C ILE A 81 6.35 1.08 4.54
N PRO A 82 7.14 -0.01 4.66
CA PRO A 82 6.95 -1.18 3.79
C PRO A 82 5.61 -1.85 4.01
N LEU A 83 5.11 -1.91 5.25
CA LEU A 83 3.79 -2.45 5.56
C LEU A 83 2.70 -1.69 4.79
N LEU A 84 2.82 -0.36 4.70
CA LEU A 84 1.90 0.48 3.91
C LEU A 84 1.98 0.12 2.41
N ALA A 85 3.18 0.01 1.84
CA ALA A 85 3.38 -0.33 0.43
C ALA A 85 2.80 -1.71 0.07
N VAL A 86 3.07 -2.73 0.90
CA VAL A 86 2.54 -4.10 0.73
C VAL A 86 1.01 -4.11 0.87
N SER A 87 0.46 -3.31 1.77
CA SER A 87 -1.01 -3.20 1.95
C SER A 87 -1.68 -2.61 0.71
N PHE A 88 -1.08 -1.60 0.08
CA PHE A 88 -1.60 -1.03 -1.18
C PHE A 88 -1.62 -2.06 -2.30
N GLU A 89 -0.51 -2.74 -2.56
CA GLU A 89 -0.44 -3.79 -3.59
C GLU A 89 -1.47 -4.90 -3.33
N SER A 90 -1.60 -5.35 -2.08
CA SER A 90 -2.62 -6.35 -1.73
C SER A 90 -4.05 -5.85 -1.93
N ALA A 91 -4.33 -4.58 -1.63
CA ALA A 91 -5.66 -3.99 -1.85
C ALA A 91 -5.98 -3.86 -3.35
N LEU A 92 -4.99 -3.50 -4.17
CA LEU A 92 -5.14 -3.42 -5.63
C LEU A 92 -5.44 -4.79 -6.25
N GLU A 93 -4.74 -5.83 -5.81
CA GLU A 93 -4.97 -7.20 -6.28
C GLU A 93 -6.37 -7.73 -5.92
N CYS A 94 -6.88 -7.37 -4.74
CA CYS A 94 -8.18 -7.84 -4.27
C CYS A 94 -9.37 -7.04 -4.83
N THR A 95 -9.16 -5.83 -5.35
CA THR A 95 -10.24 -4.96 -5.86
C THR A 95 -10.43 -5.03 -7.37
N TYR A 96 -9.71 -5.90 -8.09
CA TYR A 96 -9.94 -6.11 -9.51
C TYR A 96 -11.42 -6.47 -9.79
N PRO A 97 -12.10 -5.85 -10.78
CA PRO A 97 -11.57 -5.02 -11.88
C PRO A 97 -11.60 -3.50 -11.65
N ILE A 98 -11.75 -3.03 -10.41
CA ILE A 98 -11.84 -1.59 -10.11
C ILE A 98 -10.49 -0.90 -10.48
N PRO A 99 -10.51 0.30 -11.09
CA PRO A 99 -9.30 1.05 -11.39
C PRO A 99 -8.47 1.31 -10.13
N ALA A 100 -7.16 1.03 -10.20
CA ALA A 100 -6.24 1.13 -9.08
C ALA A 100 -6.25 2.51 -8.39
N GLN A 101 -6.43 3.57 -9.19
CA GLN A 101 -6.48 4.95 -8.71
C GLN A 101 -7.64 5.18 -7.73
N SER A 102 -8.82 4.61 -8.00
CA SER A 102 -10.00 4.79 -7.15
C SER A 102 -9.82 4.08 -5.81
N THR A 103 -9.35 2.84 -5.82
CA THR A 103 -9.05 2.07 -4.60
C THR A 103 -8.01 2.79 -3.74
N ALA A 104 -6.92 3.27 -4.34
CA ALA A 104 -5.88 3.99 -3.63
C ALA A 104 -6.39 5.29 -2.99
N MET A 105 -7.20 6.08 -3.72
CA MET A 105 -7.80 7.31 -3.19
C MET A 105 -8.70 7.02 -1.98
N VAL A 106 -9.57 6.02 -2.06
CA VAL A 106 -10.47 5.63 -0.95
C VAL A 106 -9.66 5.18 0.27
N MET A 107 -8.61 4.38 0.06
CA MET A 107 -7.75 3.89 1.14
C MET A 107 -7.00 5.04 1.83
N ILE A 108 -6.41 5.96 1.05
CA ILE A 108 -5.73 7.16 1.60
C ILE A 108 -6.71 8.04 2.35
N PHE A 109 -7.91 8.28 1.79
CA PHE A 109 -8.93 9.10 2.43
C PHE A 109 -9.36 8.49 3.77
N CYS A 110 -9.70 7.20 3.79
CA CYS A 110 -10.08 6.48 5.01
C CYS A 110 -8.95 6.51 6.05
N GLY A 111 -7.71 6.24 5.63
CA GLY A 111 -6.55 6.29 6.50
C GLY A 111 -6.32 7.68 7.11
N LYS A 112 -6.44 8.75 6.32
CA LYS A 112 -6.31 10.13 6.81
C LYS A 112 -7.43 10.51 7.78
N SER A 113 -8.68 10.16 7.47
CA SER A 113 -9.81 10.43 8.36
C SER A 113 -9.65 9.71 9.71
N LEU A 114 -9.21 8.46 9.69
CA LEU A 114 -8.94 7.70 10.90
C LEU A 114 -7.77 8.29 11.69
N ALA A 115 -6.67 8.62 11.02
CA ALA A 115 -5.50 9.24 11.64
C ALA A 115 -5.86 10.55 12.34
N PHE A 116 -6.68 11.40 11.70
CA PHE A 116 -7.16 12.64 12.31
C PHE A 116 -7.97 12.38 13.60
N ALA A 117 -8.88 11.41 13.58
CA ALA A 117 -9.67 11.05 14.76
C ALA A 117 -8.81 10.53 15.93
N ILE A 118 -7.77 9.74 15.62
CA ILE A 118 -6.83 9.22 16.62
C ILE A 118 -5.99 10.36 17.21
N VAL A 119 -5.43 11.24 16.38
CA VAL A 119 -4.64 12.39 16.83
C VAL A 119 -5.48 13.32 17.71
N TYR A 120 -6.72 13.60 17.30
CA TYR A 120 -7.64 14.41 18.10
C TYR A 120 -7.93 13.76 19.46
N SER A 121 -8.17 12.44 19.48
CA SER A 121 -8.40 11.69 20.73
C SER A 121 -7.18 11.72 21.65
N LEU A 122 -5.96 11.57 21.10
CA LEU A 122 -4.72 11.71 21.85
C LEU A 122 -4.56 13.12 22.44
N HIS A 123 -4.90 14.16 21.67
CA HIS A 123 -4.86 15.54 22.15
C HIS A 123 -5.80 15.75 23.35
N VAL A 124 -7.04 15.27 23.27
CA VAL A 124 -8.01 15.34 24.37
C VAL A 124 -7.55 14.54 25.59
N MET A 125 -6.91 13.37 25.40
CA MET A 125 -6.37 12.60 26.51
C MET A 125 -5.18 13.30 27.20
N LEU A 126 -4.34 13.99 26.42
CA LEU A 126 -3.23 14.77 26.95
C LEU A 126 -3.74 15.97 27.77
N GLU A 127 -4.75 16.70 27.28
CA GLU A 127 -5.33 17.84 28.00
C GLU A 127 -6.02 17.44 29.31
N ASN A 128 -6.67 16.27 29.34
CA ASN A 128 -7.33 15.76 30.55
C ASN A 128 -6.39 15.13 31.56
N THR A 129 -5.10 14.96 31.23
CA THR A 129 -4.10 14.43 32.16
C THR A 129 -3.61 15.58 33.04
N SER A 130 -4.43 16.00 34.00
CA SER A 130 -4.08 17.02 35.01
C SER A 130 -3.36 16.44 36.24
N LEU A 131 -2.72 15.28 36.08
CA LEU A 131 -2.01 14.61 37.18
C LEU A 131 -0.76 15.41 37.55
N SER A 132 -0.49 15.50 38.86
CA SER A 132 0.72 16.10 39.37
C SER A 132 1.93 15.32 38.87
N ASP A 133 3.01 16.01 38.49
CA ASP A 133 4.25 15.41 37.97
C ASP A 133 4.79 14.27 38.85
N GLU A 134 4.51 14.32 40.17
CA GLU A 134 4.89 13.30 41.16
C GLU A 134 4.17 11.95 40.96
N GLU A 135 2.92 11.94 40.51
CA GLU A 135 2.17 10.70 40.23
C GLU A 135 2.53 10.10 38.86
N LEU A 136 3.14 10.89 37.97
CA LEU A 136 3.53 10.46 36.63
C LEU A 136 4.77 9.56 36.66
N GLU A 137 5.67 9.76 37.63
CA GLU A 137 6.93 9.05 37.73
C GLU A 137 6.75 7.57 38.14
N ASP A 138 5.72 7.28 38.94
CA ASP A 138 5.43 5.93 39.44
C ASP A 138 4.57 5.08 38.49
N LYS A 139 3.91 5.69 37.50
CA LYS A 139 3.02 4.96 36.60
C LYS A 139 3.79 4.31 35.44
N VAL A 140 3.70 2.98 35.35
CA VAL A 140 4.45 2.19 34.35
C VAL A 140 4.02 2.46 32.91
N PHE A 141 2.77 2.88 32.68
CA PHE A 141 2.21 3.13 31.35
C PHE A 141 1.33 4.38 31.33
N THR A 142 1.53 5.22 30.31
CA THR A 142 0.70 6.42 30.10
C THR A 142 -0.64 6.00 29.48
N ASN A 143 -1.74 6.67 29.86
CA ASN A 143 -3.07 6.34 29.32
C ASN A 143 -3.13 6.44 27.79
N SER A 144 -2.40 7.38 27.19
CA SER A 144 -2.28 7.57 25.74
C SER A 144 -1.55 6.40 25.05
N GLU A 145 -0.53 5.84 25.69
CA GLU A 145 0.25 4.72 25.20
C GLU A 145 -0.60 3.44 25.18
N ILE A 146 -1.33 3.16 26.27
CA ILE A 146 -2.27 2.04 26.35
C ILE A 146 -3.34 2.16 25.26
N PHE A 147 -3.88 3.37 25.06
CA PHE A 147 -4.85 3.64 24.01
C PHE A 147 -4.29 3.36 22.62
N PHE A 148 -3.07 3.81 22.34
CA PHE A 148 -2.40 3.56 21.06
C PHE A 148 -2.13 2.07 20.82
N LEU A 149 -1.59 1.36 21.82
CA LEU A 149 -1.35 -0.08 21.76
C LEU A 149 -2.66 -0.87 21.59
N ALA A 150 -3.75 -0.44 22.24
CA ALA A 150 -5.05 -1.08 22.10
C ALA A 150 -5.61 -0.93 20.67
N ILE A 151 -5.57 0.27 20.09
CA ILE A 151 -6.00 0.50 18.70
C ILE A 151 -5.16 -0.33 17.74
N PHE A 152 -3.84 -0.33 17.92
CA PHE A 152 -2.95 -1.10 17.08
C PHE A 152 -3.24 -2.60 17.21
N GLY A 153 -3.44 -3.11 18.42
CA GLY A 153 -3.83 -4.51 18.67
C GLY A 153 -5.13 -4.89 17.98
N ILE A 154 -6.16 -4.02 18.04
CA ILE A 154 -7.43 -4.23 17.33
C ILE A 154 -7.20 -4.24 15.80
N SER A 155 -6.31 -3.39 15.28
CA SER A 155 -6.01 -3.30 13.85
C SER A 155 -5.25 -4.53 13.30
N ILE A 156 -4.44 -5.21 14.13
CA ILE A 156 -3.71 -6.41 13.72
C ILE A 156 -4.65 -7.59 13.46
N ILE A 157 -5.73 -7.71 14.24
CA ILE A 157 -6.67 -8.84 14.16
C ILE A 157 -7.19 -9.06 12.72
N PRO A 158 -7.78 -8.07 12.03
CA PRO A 158 -8.23 -8.26 10.66
C PRO A 158 -7.08 -8.56 9.70
N THR A 159 -5.88 -8.03 9.91
CA THR A 159 -4.70 -8.35 9.08
C THR A 159 -4.29 -9.82 9.22
N LEU A 160 -4.33 -10.38 10.43
CA LEU A 160 -4.00 -11.79 10.66
C LEU A 160 -5.06 -12.74 10.12
N LEU A 161 -6.34 -12.35 10.22
CA LEU A 161 -7.48 -13.09 9.70
C LEU A 161 -7.68 -12.94 8.18
N PHE A 162 -6.92 -12.06 7.52
CA PHE A 162 -7.05 -11.83 6.10
C PHE A 162 -6.72 -13.10 5.30
N GLU A 163 -7.70 -13.56 4.50
CA GLU A 163 -7.62 -14.73 3.60
C GLU A 163 -8.01 -14.36 2.16
N GLY A 164 -7.76 -13.12 1.73
CA GLY A 164 -8.17 -12.64 0.41
C GLY A 164 -7.61 -13.48 -0.74
N GLU A 165 -8.46 -13.83 -1.70
CA GLU A 165 -8.08 -14.45 -2.96
C GLU A 165 -7.49 -13.40 -3.92
N TYR A 166 -6.39 -13.74 -4.59
CA TYR A 166 -5.72 -12.86 -5.55
C TYR A 166 -6.33 -13.05 -6.95
N PHE A 167 -7.37 -12.27 -7.27
CA PHE A 167 -8.12 -12.41 -8.52
C PHE A 167 -7.30 -12.07 -9.77
N ARG A 168 -6.37 -11.10 -9.69
CA ARG A 168 -5.54 -10.72 -10.85
C ARG A 168 -4.50 -11.80 -11.17
N LEU A 169 -3.81 -12.37 -10.19
CA LEU A 169 -2.96 -13.56 -10.40
C LEU A 169 -3.75 -14.75 -10.98
N ALA A 170 -4.96 -15.00 -10.48
CA ALA A 170 -5.82 -16.06 -11.01
C ALA A 170 -6.22 -15.80 -12.48
N ALA A 171 -6.48 -14.55 -12.86
CA ALA A 171 -6.84 -14.19 -14.22
C ALA A 171 -5.63 -14.22 -15.18
N ILE A 172 -4.41 -13.88 -14.73
CA ILE A 172 -3.16 -14.07 -15.49
C ILE A 172 -2.95 -15.56 -15.77
N ASN A 173 -3.06 -16.41 -14.74
CA ASN A 173 -2.87 -17.86 -14.89
C ASN A 173 -3.91 -18.52 -15.79
N ARG A 174 -5.12 -17.94 -15.91
CA ARG A 174 -6.16 -18.40 -16.84
C ARG A 174 -5.97 -17.91 -18.28
N GLY A 175 -4.88 -17.17 -18.56
CA GLY A 175 -4.61 -16.60 -19.90
C GLY A 175 -5.64 -15.56 -20.34
N LYS A 176 -6.41 -14.99 -19.39
CA LYS A 176 -7.58 -14.14 -19.70
C LYS A 176 -7.28 -12.64 -19.63
N ILE A 177 -6.11 -12.23 -19.15
CA ILE A 177 -5.72 -10.82 -19.10
C ILE A 177 -4.92 -10.47 -20.35
N VAL A 178 -5.57 -9.76 -21.27
CA VAL A 178 -4.89 -8.79 -22.13
C VAL A 178 -4.44 -7.69 -21.19
N THR A 179 -3.14 -7.60 -20.91
CA THR A 179 -2.60 -6.44 -20.16
C THR A 179 -3.14 -5.20 -20.85
N PRO A 180 -3.86 -4.30 -20.14
CA PRO A 180 -4.05 -2.96 -20.67
C PRO A 180 -2.64 -2.39 -20.74
N SER A 181 -2.02 -2.52 -21.91
CA SER A 181 -0.85 -1.73 -22.24
C SER A 181 -1.31 -0.31 -21.96
N PHE A 182 -0.65 0.33 -21.00
CA PHE A 182 -0.74 1.75 -20.74
C PHE A 182 -0.09 2.47 -21.92
N GLN A 183 -0.58 2.15 -23.11
CA GLN A 183 -0.35 2.83 -24.35
C GLN A 183 -1.54 3.77 -24.41
N ASP A 184 -1.47 4.78 -23.54
CA ASP A 184 -2.08 6.06 -23.85
C ASP A 184 -1.47 6.43 -25.20
N ASP A 185 -2.18 6.14 -26.27
CA ASP A 185 -1.89 6.75 -27.55
C ASP A 185 -2.43 8.17 -27.39
N PRO A 186 -1.60 9.20 -27.08
CA PRO A 186 -2.09 10.56 -26.86
C PRO A 186 -2.78 11.14 -28.11
N ASN A 187 -2.71 10.42 -29.23
CA ASN A 187 -3.33 10.75 -30.50
C ASN A 187 -4.74 10.15 -30.68
N SER A 188 -5.23 9.24 -29.84
CA SER A 188 -6.55 8.62 -30.03
C SER A 188 -7.74 9.50 -29.60
N LEU A 189 -7.49 10.76 -29.18
CA LEU A 189 -8.53 11.72 -28.81
C LEU A 189 -8.90 12.70 -29.95
N TYR A 190 -8.31 12.53 -31.13
CA TYR A 190 -8.61 13.30 -32.34
C TYR A 190 -8.76 12.37 -33.55
N ASP A 191 -9.70 11.43 -33.47
CA ASP A 191 -10.32 10.85 -34.67
C ASP A 191 -11.81 11.21 -34.65
N GLY A 192 -12.03 12.51 -34.73
CA GLY A 192 -13.34 13.11 -35.02
C GLY A 192 -13.48 13.20 -36.53
N ASP A 193 -13.56 12.06 -37.19
CA ASP A 193 -13.84 12.01 -38.62
C ASP A 193 -15.35 11.82 -38.80
N ASP A 194 -15.95 12.93 -39.22
CA ASP A 194 -17.28 13.06 -39.78
C ASP A 194 -17.49 12.07 -40.96
N GLU A 195 -17.95 10.84 -40.70
CA GLU A 195 -18.59 10.01 -41.73
C GLU A 195 -20.11 9.96 -41.55
N LEU A 196 -20.71 11.12 -41.81
CA LEU A 196 -22.11 11.23 -42.19
C LEU A 196 -22.23 10.88 -43.69
N SER A 197 -22.28 9.61 -44.06
CA SER A 197 -22.58 9.23 -45.45
C SER A 197 -23.21 7.85 -45.60
N LYS A 198 -24.52 7.87 -45.97
CA LYS A 198 -25.25 6.97 -46.90
C LYS A 198 -25.22 5.46 -46.59
N GLY A 199 -26.35 4.77 -46.37
CA GLY A 199 -27.51 4.70 -47.27
C GLY A 199 -27.47 3.40 -48.11
N GLY A 200 -28.40 2.48 -47.85
CA GLY A 200 -28.65 1.18 -48.55
C GLY A 200 -28.79 0.06 -47.50
N ILE A 201 -29.95 -0.59 -47.25
CA ILE A 201 -30.78 -1.43 -48.13
C ILE A 201 -29.84 -2.23 -49.05
N ASP A 202 -29.62 -3.51 -48.81
CA ASP A 202 -30.46 -4.59 -49.33
C ASP A 202 -30.47 -5.88 -48.48
N ASP A 203 -31.41 -6.71 -48.90
CA ASP A 203 -32.07 -7.88 -48.33
C ASP A 203 -31.30 -9.22 -48.53
N GLU A 204 -31.92 -10.30 -48.04
CA GLU A 204 -31.74 -11.72 -48.41
C GLU A 204 -30.62 -12.58 -47.75
N GLY A 205 -31.08 -13.42 -46.81
CA GLY A 205 -31.21 -14.87 -47.04
C GLY A 205 -29.94 -15.69 -47.33
N GLY A 206 -29.53 -16.51 -46.36
CA GLY A 206 -28.47 -17.50 -46.58
C GLY A 206 -28.44 -18.58 -45.50
N ASP A 207 -29.01 -19.73 -45.88
CA ASP A 207 -29.13 -21.00 -45.16
C ASP A 207 -27.77 -21.65 -44.85
N ASP A 208 -27.80 -22.54 -43.85
CA ASP A 208 -26.91 -23.69 -43.61
C ASP A 208 -25.38 -23.50 -43.52
N LYS A 209 -24.81 -23.85 -42.35
CA LYS A 209 -24.11 -25.14 -42.16
C LYS A 209 -23.46 -25.25 -40.78
N ASP A 210 -23.95 -26.24 -40.03
CA ASP A 210 -23.20 -26.94 -39.00
C ASP A 210 -21.96 -27.57 -39.64
N ASP A 211 -20.78 -27.28 -39.11
CA ASP A 211 -19.57 -28.10 -39.31
C ASP A 211 -18.57 -27.83 -38.17
N ASP A 212 -18.55 -28.79 -37.23
CA ASP A 212 -17.38 -29.38 -36.59
C ASP A 212 -16.12 -28.51 -36.44
N LYS A 213 -15.96 -27.89 -35.27
CA LYS A 213 -14.63 -27.46 -34.76
C LYS A 213 -14.36 -28.02 -33.36
N GLU A 214 -14.43 -29.34 -33.28
CA GLU A 214 -13.94 -30.12 -32.14
C GLU A 214 -12.57 -30.73 -32.50
N ASN A 215 -11.48 -29.93 -32.62
CA ASN A 215 -10.11 -30.46 -32.52
C ASN A 215 -8.93 -29.47 -32.50
N GLU A 216 -9.08 -28.25 -31.97
CA GLU A 216 -7.94 -27.30 -31.89
C GLU A 216 -7.45 -27.00 -30.46
N ASN A 217 -7.77 -27.87 -29.49
CA ASN A 217 -7.51 -27.58 -28.07
C ASN A 217 -6.39 -28.41 -27.41
N ILE A 218 -5.60 -29.18 -28.17
CA ILE A 218 -4.57 -30.08 -27.58
C ILE A 218 -3.12 -29.55 -27.76
N ASN A 219 -2.88 -28.57 -28.63
CA ASN A 219 -1.51 -28.09 -28.89
C ASN A 219 -1.05 -26.86 -28.08
N TYR A 220 -1.89 -26.31 -27.20
CA TYR A 220 -1.50 -25.15 -26.36
C TYR A 220 -0.81 -25.52 -25.04
N ILE A 221 -0.78 -26.79 -24.65
CA ILE A 221 -0.19 -27.21 -23.36
C ILE A 221 1.34 -27.37 -23.43
N ASN A 222 1.93 -27.55 -24.63
CA ASN A 222 3.34 -27.90 -24.75
C ASN A 222 4.30 -26.74 -25.09
N ARG A 223 3.85 -25.48 -24.99
CA ARG A 223 4.69 -24.29 -25.31
C ARG A 223 4.99 -23.35 -24.14
N GLN A 224 4.61 -23.69 -22.91
CA GLN A 224 4.89 -22.85 -21.73
C GLN A 224 6.18 -23.18 -20.96
N SER A 225 6.98 -24.16 -21.37
CA SER A 225 8.24 -24.51 -20.69
C SER A 225 9.48 -23.74 -21.19
N SER A 226 9.32 -22.69 -22.00
CA SER A 226 10.42 -21.82 -22.43
C SER A 226 10.10 -20.35 -22.17
N THR A 227 9.89 -20.01 -20.89
CA THR A 227 9.93 -18.63 -20.43
C THR A 227 11.40 -18.21 -20.35
N LYS A 228 11.90 -17.71 -21.48
CA LYS A 228 13.05 -16.82 -21.51
C LYS A 228 12.74 -15.68 -20.55
N SER A 229 13.47 -15.59 -19.44
CA SER A 229 13.37 -14.51 -18.47
C SER A 229 13.39 -13.17 -19.21
N PRO A 230 12.32 -12.36 -19.14
CA PRO A 230 12.34 -11.03 -19.74
C PRO A 230 13.41 -10.21 -19.03
N SER A 231 14.35 -9.66 -19.80
CA SER A 231 15.41 -8.77 -19.32
C SER A 231 14.79 -7.68 -18.46
N ALA A 232 15.32 -7.50 -17.25
CA ALA A 232 14.82 -6.59 -16.22
C ALA A 232 14.98 -5.09 -16.56
N ASP A 233 15.26 -4.74 -17.81
CA ASP A 233 15.78 -3.43 -18.19
C ASP A 233 14.70 -2.39 -18.50
N ASN A 234 13.41 -2.73 -18.52
CA ASN A 234 12.35 -1.81 -18.94
C ASN A 234 11.15 -1.66 -17.99
N LEU A 235 11.21 -2.17 -16.76
CA LEU A 235 10.16 -1.93 -15.77
C LEU A 235 10.40 -0.62 -14.99
N TYR A 236 10.45 0.50 -15.72
CA TYR A 236 10.34 1.82 -15.08
C TYR A 236 8.90 1.97 -14.59
N PHE A 237 8.69 1.70 -13.30
CA PHE A 237 7.52 2.20 -12.58
C PHE A 237 7.57 3.73 -12.67
N GLY A 238 6.77 4.30 -13.57
CA GLY A 238 6.52 5.73 -13.66
C GLY A 238 5.76 6.19 -12.42
N PHE A 239 6.46 6.36 -11.30
CA PHE A 239 6.04 7.26 -10.25
C PHE A 239 6.09 8.67 -10.85
N GLN A 240 4.99 9.11 -11.46
CA GLN A 240 4.84 10.53 -11.73
C GLN A 240 4.88 11.24 -10.37
N PRO A 241 5.82 12.17 -10.15
CA PRO A 241 5.82 12.95 -8.93
C PRO A 241 4.50 13.73 -8.88
N LEU A 242 3.71 13.51 -7.83
CA LEU A 242 2.57 14.37 -7.47
C LEU A 242 3.11 15.76 -7.15
N GLN A 243 3.38 16.57 -8.19
CA GLN A 243 4.00 17.88 -8.05
C GLN A 243 2.99 19.01 -7.78
N ASP A 244 1.68 18.77 -7.93
CA ASP A 244 0.67 19.83 -7.80
C ASP A 244 -0.54 19.41 -6.95
N ILE A 245 -0.31 19.00 -5.70
CA ILE A 245 -1.36 19.13 -4.68
C ILE A 245 -1.05 20.39 -3.88
N PRO A 246 -1.87 21.45 -3.95
CA PRO A 246 -1.70 22.59 -3.06
C PRO A 246 -1.81 22.08 -1.63
N VAL A 247 -0.70 22.16 -0.89
CA VAL A 247 -0.67 21.90 0.54
C VAL A 247 -1.46 23.03 1.19
N VAL A 248 -2.76 22.79 1.41
CA VAL A 248 -3.55 23.62 2.33
C VAL A 248 -3.11 23.20 3.73
N ILE A 249 -2.13 23.92 4.26
CA ILE A 249 -1.77 23.92 5.69
C ILE A 249 -2.78 24.82 6.40
#